data_AF-A0A960P9I4-F1
#
_entry.id   AF-A0A960P9I4-F1
#
_cell.length_a   1.000
_cell.length_b   1.000
_cell.length_c   1.000
_cell.angle_alpha   90.00
_cell.angle_beta   90.00
_cell.angle_gamma   90.00
#
_symmetry.space_group_name_H-M   'P 1'
#
loop_
_entity.id
_entity.type
_entity.pdbx_description
1 polymer ?
#
loop_
_entity_poly.entity_id
_entity_poly.type
_entity_poly.pdbx_seq_one_letter_code
_entity_poly.pdbx_strand_id
1 'polypeptide(L)' 'MRKRNNPPASEVVDPKIAEEAKRIVFEPKPRKTYECRVCGDPTASDETEGLCWVCRRLKISAWREIESQIPLSE' A
#
# COMPACT_ATOMS: atom_id res chain seq x y z
N MET A 1 37.76 10.09 -19.63
CA MET A 1 36.39 10.08 -19.09
C MET A 1 35.92 11.52 -18.90
N ARG A 2 34.86 11.96 -19.62
CA ARG A 2 34.33 13.33 -19.48
C ARG A 2 33.36 13.38 -18.30
N LYS A 3 33.69 14.11 -17.25
CA LYS A 3 32.75 14.45 -16.16
C LYS A 3 31.68 15.39 -16.75
N ARG A 4 30.42 14.95 -16.71
CA ARG A 4 29.27 15.73 -17.16
C ARG A 4 29.00 16.77 -16.05
N ASN A 5 29.36 18.03 -16.26
CA ASN A 5 29.03 19.13 -15.37
C ASN A 5 27.51 19.37 -15.45
N ASN A 6 26.77 18.82 -14.51
CA ASN A 6 25.38 19.19 -14.32
C ASN A 6 25.38 20.55 -13.60
N PRO A 7 24.75 21.60 -14.15
CA PRO A 7 24.60 22.85 -13.40
C PRO A 7 23.83 22.56 -12.11
N PRO A 8 24.13 23.25 -10.99
CA PRO A 8 23.34 23.13 -9.79
C PRO A 8 21.90 23.52 -10.16
N ALA A 9 20.96 22.58 -10.00
CA ALA A 9 19.56 22.86 -10.21
C ALA A 9 19.21 24.05 -9.32
N SER A 10 18.97 25.22 -9.92
CA SER A 10 18.29 26.33 -9.25
C SER A 10 17.08 25.72 -8.56
N GLU A 11 16.94 25.92 -7.25
CA GLU A 11 15.84 25.32 -6.48
C GLU A 11 14.51 25.82 -7.09
N VAL A 12 13.91 24.99 -7.96
CA VAL A 12 12.67 25.31 -8.72
C VAL A 12 11.44 25.24 -7.80
N VAL A 13 11.64 24.83 -6.54
CA VAL A 13 10.57 24.63 -5.57
C VAL A 13 10.59 25.80 -4.59
N ASP A 14 9.44 26.46 -4.46
CA ASP A 14 9.27 27.53 -3.49
C ASP A 14 9.57 27.00 -2.06
N PRO A 15 10.39 27.69 -1.25
CA PRO A 15 10.84 27.18 0.05
C PRO A 15 9.68 26.87 1.00
N LYS A 16 8.54 27.56 0.85
CA LYS A 16 7.32 27.27 1.61
C LYS A 16 6.73 25.90 1.26
N ILE A 17 6.74 25.52 -0.01
CA ILE A 17 6.25 24.20 -0.47
C ILE A 17 7.19 23.11 0.05
N ALA A 18 8.50 23.36 0.03
CA ALA A 18 9.48 22.41 0.54
C ALA A 18 9.37 22.21 2.07
N GLU A 19 9.08 23.27 2.82
CA GLU A 19 8.86 23.18 4.26
C GLU A 19 7.57 22.43 4.61
N GLU A 20 6.47 22.75 3.93
CA GLU A 20 5.18 22.07 4.14
C GLU A 20 5.27 20.57 3.80
N ALA A 21 5.95 20.22 2.71
CA ALA A 21 6.17 18.83 2.33
C ALA A 21 6.94 18.05 3.40
N LYS A 22 7.95 18.67 4.03
CA LYS A 22 8.68 18.06 5.16
C LYS A 22 7.74 17.82 6.34
N ARG A 23 6.92 18.81 6.72
CA ARG A 23 5.96 18.69 7.82
C ARG A 23 4.99 17.51 7.59
N ILE A 24 4.37 17.44 6.42
CA ILE A 24 3.42 16.38 6.07
C ILE A 24 4.06 14.98 6.09
N VAL A 25 5.33 14.86 5.71
CA VAL A 25 6.08 13.59 5.72
C VAL A 25 6.41 13.15 7.15
N PHE A 26 6.74 14.10 8.03
CA PHE A 26 7.12 13.79 9.42
C PHE A 26 5.92 13.71 10.37
N GLU A 27 4.74 14.18 9.98
CA GLU A 27 3.53 14.00 10.77
C GLU A 27 3.10 12.53 10.82
N PRO A 28 3.05 11.92 12.02
CA PRO A 28 2.62 10.54 12.18
C PRO A 28 1.10 10.46 11.95
N LYS A 29 0.71 10.13 10.71
CA LYS A 29 -0.69 9.80 10.41
C LYS A 29 -1.02 8.46 11.08
N PRO A 30 -2.14 8.35 11.81
CA PRO A 30 -2.61 7.05 12.30
C PRO A 30 -2.87 6.18 11.07
N ARG A 31 -2.05 5.16 10.87
CA ARG A 31 -2.28 4.17 9.81
C ARG A 31 -3.51 3.37 10.25
N LYS A 32 -4.60 3.48 9.50
CA LYS A 32 -5.75 2.60 9.70
C LYS A 32 -5.24 1.16 9.54
N THR A 33 -5.41 0.36 10.58
CA THR A 33 -5.08 -1.06 10.58
C THR A 33 -6.34 -1.83 10.17
N TYR A 34 -6.24 -2.60 9.10
CA TYR A 34 -7.26 -3.54 8.64
C TYR A 34 -6.83 -4.95 9.03
N GLU A 35 -7.75 -5.90 9.11
CA GLU A 35 -7.42 -7.31 9.36
C GLU A 35 -7.60 -8.11 8.08
N CYS A 36 -6.66 -9.02 7.79
CA CYS A 36 -6.77 -9.89 6.63
C CYS A 36 -7.91 -10.91 6.83
N ARG A 37 -8.85 -10.99 5.89
CA ARG A 37 -9.96 -11.95 5.94
C ARG A 37 -9.55 -13.43 5.87
N VAL A 38 -8.30 -13.73 5.48
CA VAL A 38 -7.79 -15.10 5.33
C VAL A 38 -7.01 -15.54 6.56
N CYS A 39 -6.01 -14.78 6.99
CA CYS A 39 -5.13 -15.17 8.11
C CYS A 39 -5.37 -14.37 9.40
N GLY A 40 -6.14 -13.29 9.36
CA GLY A 40 -6.40 -12.41 10.51
C GLY A 40 -5.29 -11.41 10.81
N ASP A 41 -4.16 -11.44 10.10
CA ASP A 41 -3.06 -10.50 10.37
C ASP A 41 -3.43 -9.04 10.11
N PRO A 42 -2.92 -8.11 10.94
CA PRO A 42 -3.07 -6.68 10.70
C PRO A 42 -2.33 -6.27 9.43
N THR A 43 -3.03 -5.55 8.55
CA THR A 43 -2.55 -5.05 7.27
C THR A 43 -2.86 -3.56 7.15
N ALA A 44 -1.94 -2.82 6.54
CA ALA A 44 -2.13 -1.39 6.25
C ALA A 44 -2.94 -1.15 4.96
N SER A 45 -3.28 -2.22 4.23
CA SER A 45 -3.98 -2.15 2.95
C SER A 45 -5.48 -1.90 3.15
N ASP A 46 -5.92 -0.66 2.89
CA ASP A 46 -7.33 -0.30 2.59
C ASP A 46 -7.71 -0.76 1.16
N GLU A 47 -7.28 -1.95 0.77
CA GLU A 47 -7.56 -2.46 -0.56
C GLU A 47 -8.91 -3.17 -0.54
N THR A 48 -9.71 -2.99 -1.61
CA THR A 48 -11.10 -3.47 -1.78
C THR A 48 -11.30 -4.95 -1.45
N GLU A 49 -10.24 -5.76 -1.49
CA GLU A 49 -10.25 -7.20 -1.25
C GLU A 49 -10.13 -7.57 0.25
N GLY A 50 -9.59 -6.70 1.12
CA GLY A 50 -9.41 -6.99 2.55
C GLY A 50 -8.40 -8.11 2.84
N LEU A 51 -7.34 -8.20 2.04
CA LEU A 51 -6.29 -9.22 2.15
C LEU A 51 -4.93 -8.60 2.47
N CYS A 52 -4.06 -9.35 3.17
CA CYS A 52 -2.65 -8.98 3.28
C CYS A 52 -1.91 -9.28 1.96
N TRP A 53 -0.75 -8.63 1.75
CA TRP A 53 0.05 -8.77 0.53
C TRP A 53 0.44 -10.23 0.22
N VAL A 54 0.61 -11.06 1.27
CA VAL A 54 0.92 -12.49 1.16
C VAL A 54 -0.29 -13.25 0.62
N CYS A 55 -1.43 -13.19 1.33
CA CYS A 55 -2.66 -13.89 0.94
C CYS A 55 -3.15 -13.46 -0.44
N ARG A 56 -2.91 -12.20 -0.83
CA ARG A 56 -3.18 -11.68 -2.17
C ARG A 56 -2.31 -12.34 -3.22
N ARG A 57 -0.99 -12.41 -2.99
CA ARG A 57 -0.05 -13.02 -3.94
C ARG A 57 -0.26 -14.54 -4.08
N LEU A 58 -0.67 -15.18 -2.98
CA LEU A 58 -0.97 -16.60 -2.95
C LEU A 58 -2.35 -16.95 -3.54
N LYS A 59 -3.16 -15.96 -3.96
CA LYS A 59 -4.54 -16.14 -4.47
C LYS A 59 -5.41 -17.04 -3.57
N ILE A 60 -5.24 -16.92 -2.25
CA ILE A 60 -5.96 -17.77 -1.28
C ILE A 60 -7.45 -17.39 -1.23
N SER A 61 -7.83 -16.19 -1.67
CA SER A 61 -9.23 -15.74 -1.71
C SER A 61 -10.15 -16.75 -2.39
N ALA A 62 -9.71 -17.35 -3.49
CA ALA A 62 -10.50 -18.33 -4.24
C ALA A 62 -10.83 -19.62 -3.45
N TRP A 63 -10.03 -19.97 -2.44
CA TRP A 63 -10.20 -21.23 -1.71
C TRP A 63 -11.40 -21.16 -0.75
N ARG A 64 -11.65 -20.00 -0.16
CA ARG A 64 -12.81 -19.79 0.71
C ARG A 64 -14.13 -19.72 -0.05
N GLU A 65 -14.12 -19.17 -1.26
CA GLU A 65 -15.30 -19.12 -2.13
C GLU A 65 -15.74 -20.52 -2.57
N ILE A 66 -14.80 -21.45 -2.77
CA ILE A 66 -15.10 -22.84 -3.14
C ILE A 66 -15.79 -23.60 -2.00
N GLU A 67 -15.40 -23.40 -0.73
CA GLU A 67 -16.09 -24.02 0.41
C GLU A 67 -17.53 -23.52 0.58
N SER A 68 -17.85 -22.31 0.10
CA SER A 68 -19.22 -21.77 0.15
C SER A 68 -20.09 -22.20 -1.04
N GLN A 69 -19.51 -22.82 -2.07
CA GLN A 69 -20.28 -23.45 -3.13
C GLN A 69 -20.78 -24.81 -2.66
N ILE A 70 -21.90 -24.80 -1.95
CA ILE A 70 -22.72 -26.00 -1.78
C ILE A 70 -23.07 -26.48 -3.20
N PRO A 71 -22.71 -27.70 -3.61
CA PRO A 71 -23.24 -28.25 -4.85
C PRO A 71 -24.75 -28.37 -4.67
N LEU A 72 -25.52 -27.56 -5.39
CA LEU A 72 -26.95 -27.84 -5.59
C LEU A 72 -27.02 -29.25 -6.17
N SER A 73 -27.40 -30.19 -5.32
CA SER A 73 -27.65 -31.57 -5.72
C SER A 73 -29.13 -31.66 -6.09
N GLU A 74 -29.37 -32.07 -7.33
CA GLU A 74 -30.59 -32.54 -8.02
C GLU A 74 -31.98 -32.03 -7.59
#